data_AF-A0A396GM23-F1
#
_entry.id   AF-A0A396GM23-F1
#
_cell.length_a   1.000
_cell.length_b   1.000
_cell.length_c   1.000
_cell.angle_alpha   90.00
_cell.angle_beta   90.00
_cell.angle_gamma   90.00
#
_symmetry.space_group_name_H-M   'P 1'
#
loop_
_entity.id
_entity.type
_entity.pdbx_description
1 polymer ?
#
loop_
_entity_poly.entity_id
_entity_poly.type
_entity_poly.pdbx_seq_one_letter_code
_entity_poly.pdbx_strand_id
1 'polypeptide(L)'
;MQNHLVQILALFAIEPPVSLDAEDIRNEKVKVLRSMRPIQLEDVVVGQYKGHSKGGRSYPAYIDDSTVPMGSLTPTFAAAALFIGNARWDGVPFLMKAGKALHTKRYGTFSLCLEKLRLLN
;
A
#
# COMPACT_ATOMS: atom_id res chain seq x y z
N MET A 1 -6.27 3.41 3.56
CA MET A 1 -5.48 3.53 2.32
C MET A 1 -6.38 3.99 1.17
N GLN A 2 -7.10 5.10 1.37
CA GLN A 2 -8.26 5.45 0.54
C GLN A 2 -7.83 6.13 -0.76
N ASN A 3 -8.17 5.52 -1.89
CA ASN A 3 -8.15 6.01 -3.27
C ASN A 3 -6.79 6.47 -3.87
N HIS A 4 -6.07 7.38 -3.23
CA HIS A 4 -4.89 8.03 -3.84
C HIS A 4 -3.76 7.05 -4.16
N LEU A 5 -3.49 6.12 -3.24
CA LEU A 5 -2.44 5.14 -3.42
C LEU A 5 -2.77 4.19 -4.60
N VAL A 6 -4.00 3.68 -4.64
CA VAL A 6 -4.45 2.79 -5.72
C VAL A 6 -4.47 3.51 -7.08
N GLN A 7 -4.79 4.81 -7.09
CA GLN A 7 -4.72 5.61 -8.32
C GLN A 7 -3.30 5.80 -8.83
N ILE A 8 -2.33 6.04 -7.95
CA ILE A 8 -0.91 6.15 -8.31
C ILE A 8 -0.41 4.80 -8.83
N LEU A 9 -0.73 3.70 -8.14
CA LEU A 9 -0.43 2.35 -8.59
C LEU A 9 -0.96 2.09 -10.00
N ALA A 10 -2.24 2.41 -10.24
CA ALA A 10 -2.85 2.22 -11.54
C ALA A 10 -2.10 2.98 -12.65
N LEU A 11 -1.69 4.23 -12.39
CA LEU A 11 -0.91 5.03 -13.34
C LEU A 11 0.48 4.46 -13.64
N PHE A 12 1.14 3.84 -12.65
CA PHE A 12 2.44 3.20 -12.87
C PHE A 12 2.34 1.87 -13.61
N ALA A 13 1.20 1.19 -13.49
CA ALA A 13 1.04 -0.16 -14.00
C ALA A 13 0.25 -0.27 -15.31
N ILE A 14 -0.25 0.85 -15.87
CA ILE A 14 -0.93 0.86 -17.17
C ILE A 14 -0.03 0.34 -18.29
N GLU A 15 -0.65 -0.29 -19.28
CA GLU A 15 0.00 -0.45 -20.58
C GLU A 15 -0.01 0.89 -21.34
N PRO A 16 0.87 1.04 -22.35
CA PRO A 16 0.83 2.21 -23.23
C PRO A 16 -0.57 2.37 -23.83
N PRO A 17 -1.26 3.50 -23.60
CA PRO A 17 -2.59 3.72 -24.14
C PRO A 17 -2.51 3.94 -25.65
N VAL A 18 -3.62 3.69 -26.35
CA VAL A 18 -3.73 3.89 -27.81
C VAL A 18 -3.52 5.36 -28.20
N SER A 19 -3.94 6.28 -27.34
CA SER A 19 -3.69 7.71 -27.45
C SER A 19 -3.51 8.36 -26.07
N LEU A 20 -3.19 9.66 -26.04
CA LEU A 20 -3.13 10.45 -24.81
C LEU A 20 -4.49 11.06 -24.43
N ASP A 21 -5.57 10.65 -25.10
CA ASP A 21 -6.91 11.08 -24.75
C ASP A 21 -7.29 10.57 -23.36
N ALA A 22 -8.03 11.39 -22.62
CA ALA A 22 -8.37 11.13 -21.23
C ALA A 22 -9.12 9.79 -21.05
N GLU A 23 -9.95 9.41 -22.02
CA GLU A 23 -10.73 8.18 -21.98
C GLU A 23 -9.86 6.94 -22.20
N ASP A 24 -8.88 7.00 -23.11
CA ASP A 24 -7.95 5.90 -23.36
C ASP A 24 -7.05 5.63 -22.14
N ILE A 25 -6.55 6.70 -21.50
CA ILE A 25 -5.79 6.58 -20.24
C ILE A 25 -6.67 5.97 -19.14
N ARG A 26 -7.94 6.41 -19.05
CA ARG A 26 -8.88 5.88 -18.05
C ARG A 26 -9.17 4.39 -18.29
N ASN A 27 -9.34 3.98 -19.54
CA ASN A 27 -9.56 2.58 -19.91
C ASN A 27 -8.40 1.68 -19.48
N GLU A 28 -7.15 2.10 -19.71
CA GLU A 28 -5.98 1.33 -19.28
C GLU A 28 -5.87 1.26 -17.75
N LYS A 29 -6.21 2.33 -17.02
CA LYS A 29 -6.25 2.29 -15.54
C LYS A 29 -7.30 1.29 -15.04
N VAL A 30 -8.50 1.29 -15.64
CA VAL A 30 -9.56 0.34 -15.28
C VAL A 30 -9.13 -1.09 -15.56
N LYS A 31 -8.44 -1.34 -16.69
CA LYS A 31 -7.90 -2.66 -17.04
C LYS A 31 -6.92 -3.16 -15.98
N VAL A 32 -5.98 -2.31 -15.52
CA VAL A 32 -5.07 -2.66 -14.42
C VAL A 32 -5.83 -3.05 -13.16
N LEU A 33 -6.81 -2.23 -12.74
CA LEU A 33 -7.58 -2.49 -11.52
C LEU A 33 -8.40 -3.79 -11.62
N ARG A 34 -8.93 -4.12 -12.82
CA ARG A 34 -9.62 -5.39 -13.08
C ARG A 34 -8.69 -6.60 -13.06
N SER A 35 -7.44 -6.40 -13.44
CA SER A 35 -6.40 -7.43 -13.42
C SER A 35 -5.76 -7.61 -12.04
N MET A 36 -6.05 -6.77 -11.05
CA MET A 36 -5.52 -6.95 -9.70
C MET A 36 -6.10 -8.20 -9.06
N ARG A 37 -5.22 -9.02 -8.46
CA ARG A 37 -5.65 -10.16 -7.66
C ARG A 37 -6.35 -9.67 -6.38
N PRO A 38 -7.42 -10.33 -5.93
CA PRO A 38 -8.02 -10.04 -4.63
C PRO A 38 -6.98 -10.18 -3.52
N ILE A 39 -6.91 -9.18 -2.65
CA ILE A 39 -5.96 -9.15 -1.53
C ILE A 39 -6.33 -10.25 -0.54
N GLN A 40 -5.39 -11.14 -0.23
CA GLN A 40 -5.54 -12.16 0.80
C GLN A 40 -5.01 -11.64 2.14
N LEU A 41 -5.53 -12.20 3.24
CA LEU A 41 -5.09 -11.83 4.60
C LEU A 41 -3.61 -12.13 4.85
N GLU A 42 -3.07 -13.18 4.21
CA GLU A 42 -1.65 -13.55 4.26
C GLU A 42 -0.71 -12.53 3.61
N ASP A 43 -1.21 -11.78 2.63
CA ASP A 43 -0.46 -10.72 1.94
C ASP A 43 -0.50 -9.37 2.68
N VAL A 44 -1.20 -9.31 3.82
CA VAL A 44 -1.47 -8.07 4.55
C VAL A 44 -0.95 -8.14 5.97
N VAL A 45 -0.14 -7.16 6.32
CA VAL A 45 0.29 -6.92 7.70
C VAL A 45 -0.34 -5.63 8.19
N VAL A 46 -1.18 -5.74 9.22
CA VAL A 46 -1.72 -4.57 9.94
C VAL A 46 -1.06 -4.44 11.29
N GLY A 47 -0.95 -3.21 11.77
CA GLY A 47 -0.36 -2.91 13.06
C GLY A 47 -1.00 -1.70 13.71
N GLN A 48 -0.84 -1.61 15.03
CA GLN A 48 -1.23 -0.47 15.83
C GLN A 48 -0.01 0.03 16.60
N TYR A 49 0.27 1.33 16.55
CA TYR A 49 1.43 1.89 17.25
C TYR A 49 1.19 1.85 18.76
N LYS A 50 2.24 1.49 19.50
CA LYS A 50 2.27 1.49 20.95
C LYS A 50 3.07 2.69 21.46
N GLY A 51 2.80 3.06 22.70
CA GLY A 51 3.56 4.10 23.38
C GLY A 51 5.03 3.69 23.53
N HIS A 52 5.91 4.67 23.50
CA HIS A 52 7.34 4.46 23.66
C HIS A 52 7.99 5.66 24.32
N SER A 53 9.03 5.41 25.12
CA SER A 53 9.81 6.45 25.77
C SER A 53 11.21 6.51 25.17
N LYS A 54 11.60 7.68 24.65
CA LYS A 54 12.93 7.90 24.07
C LYS A 54 13.46 9.27 24.49
N GLY A 55 14.69 9.30 25.03
CA GLY A 55 15.37 10.55 25.39
C GLY A 55 14.61 11.39 26.43
N GLY A 56 13.98 10.76 27.43
CA GLY A 56 13.23 11.45 28.48
C GLY A 56 11.85 11.97 28.06
N ARG A 57 11.42 11.77 26.81
CA ARG A 57 10.06 12.06 26.35
C ARG A 57 9.26 10.76 26.22
N SER A 58 8.06 10.76 26.79
CA SER A 58 7.08 9.68 26.63
C SER A 58 6.12 10.02 25.49
N TYR A 59 5.94 9.09 24.56
CA TYR A 59 4.97 9.19 23.48
C TYR A 59 3.79 8.26 23.78
N PRO A 60 2.54 8.75 23.77
CA PRO A 60 1.36 7.95 24.08
C PRO A 60 1.08 6.90 22.99
N ALA A 61 0.47 5.78 23.40
CA ALA A 61 -0.08 4.77 22.49
C ALA A 61 -1.36 5.27 21.81
N TYR A 62 -1.80 4.57 20.76
CA TYR A 62 -3.08 4.88 20.12
C TYR A 62 -4.27 4.70 21.06
N ILE A 63 -4.21 3.69 21.93
CA ILE A 63 -5.26 3.41 22.94
C ILE A 63 -5.23 4.36 24.14
N ASP A 64 -4.18 5.16 24.29
CA ASP A 64 -4.05 6.13 25.38
C ASP A 64 -4.76 7.46 25.05
N ASP A 65 -5.18 7.63 23.79
CA ASP A 65 -5.94 8.80 23.35
C ASP A 65 -7.39 8.71 23.86
N SER A 66 -7.85 9.75 24.57
CA SER A 66 -9.19 9.81 25.16
C SER A 66 -10.32 9.80 24.13
N THR A 67 -10.02 10.08 22.86
CA THR A 67 -10.98 10.01 21.75
C THR A 67 -11.12 8.60 21.18
N VAL A 68 -10.24 7.67 21.56
CA VAL A 68 -10.23 6.28 21.06
C VAL A 68 -10.98 5.37 22.05
N PRO A 69 -11.93 4.54 21.57
CA PRO A 69 -12.60 3.57 22.42
C PRO A 69 -11.63 2.60 23.09
N MET A 70 -11.88 2.28 24.38
CA MET A 70 -11.12 1.25 25.09
C MET A 70 -11.20 -0.09 24.34
N GLY A 71 -10.04 -0.68 24.03
CA GLY A 71 -9.95 -1.93 23.27
C GLY A 71 -10.05 -1.78 21.74
N SER A 72 -9.94 -0.57 21.20
CA SER A 72 -9.96 -0.32 19.76
C SER A 72 -8.92 -1.15 18.99
N LEU A 73 -9.40 -1.93 18.01
CA LEU A 73 -8.56 -2.72 17.09
C LEU A 73 -8.24 -1.95 15.79
N THR A 74 -8.47 -0.64 15.75
CA THR A 74 -8.24 0.17 14.56
C THR A 74 -6.75 0.14 14.16
N PRO A 75 -6.41 -0.28 12.93
CA PRO A 75 -5.04 -0.33 12.48
C PRO A 75 -4.51 1.08 12.18
N THR A 76 -3.38 1.42 12.78
CA THR A 76 -2.67 2.69 12.51
C THR A 76 -1.53 2.52 11.51
N PHE A 77 -1.23 1.27 11.14
CA PHE A 77 -0.28 0.86 10.13
C PHE A 77 -0.87 -0.30 9.31
N ALA A 78 -0.61 -0.29 8.01
CA ALA A 78 -0.91 -1.37 7.09
C ALA A 78 0.19 -1.47 6.04
N ALA A 79 0.63 -2.68 5.76
CA ALA A 79 1.46 -3.03 4.61
C ALA A 79 0.78 -4.17 3.85
N ALA A 80 0.78 -4.10 2.53
CA ALA A 80 0.18 -5.11 1.67
C ALA A 80 1.07 -5.38 0.45
N ALA A 81 1.17 -6.65 0.07
CA ALA A 81 1.65 -7.05 -1.24
C ALA A 81 0.47 -7.11 -2.22
N LEU A 82 0.59 -6.42 -3.35
CA LEU A 82 -0.43 -6.39 -4.40
C LEU A 82 0.14 -7.03 -5.67
N PHE A 83 -0.68 -7.80 -6.37
CA PHE A 83 -0.28 -8.46 -7.61
C PHE A 83 -1.22 -8.06 -8.74
N ILE A 84 -0.64 -7.71 -9.89
CA ILE A 84 -1.37 -7.34 -11.10
C ILE A 84 -1.21 -8.47 -12.10
N GLY A 85 -2.31 -9.15 -12.42
CA GLY A 85 -2.37 -10.24 -13.39
C GLY A 85 -2.41 -9.71 -14.83
N ASN A 86 -1.31 -9.12 -15.28
CA ASN A 86 -1.07 -8.81 -16.68
C ASN A 86 0.32 -9.29 -17.11
N ALA A 87 0.58 -9.39 -18.41
CA ALA A 87 1.82 -9.94 -18.93
C ALA A 87 3.08 -9.16 -18.50
N ARG A 88 2.95 -7.85 -18.24
CA ARG A 88 4.05 -6.98 -17.83
C ARG A 88 4.46 -7.18 -16.37
N TRP A 89 3.48 -7.41 -15.49
CA TRP A 89 3.68 -7.45 -14.05
C TRP A 89 3.45 -8.83 -13.44
N ASP A 90 3.40 -9.87 -14.26
CA ASP A 90 3.22 -11.23 -13.78
C ASP A 90 4.36 -11.62 -12.81
N GLY A 91 3.96 -12.11 -11.65
CA GLY A 91 4.87 -12.46 -10.55
C GLY A 91 5.54 -11.30 -9.82
N VAL A 92 5.30 -10.03 -10.19
CA VAL A 92 5.94 -8.87 -9.54
C VAL A 92 5.08 -8.34 -8.38
N PRO A 93 5.56 -8.36 -7.13
CA PRO A 93 4.83 -7.82 -5.99
C PRO A 93 4.95 -6.29 -5.92
N PHE A 94 3.81 -5.62 -5.82
CA PHE A 94 3.71 -4.20 -5.50
C PHE A 94 3.51 -4.02 -4.00
N LEU A 95 4.58 -3.63 -3.30
CA LEU A 95 4.54 -3.40 -1.86
C LEU A 95 4.02 -2.01 -1.55
N MET A 96 2.87 -1.96 -0.89
CA MET A 96 2.24 -0.73 -0.43
C MET A 96 2.28 -0.68 1.09
N LYS A 97 2.81 0.40 1.67
CA LYS A 97 2.79 0.62 3.11
C LYS A 97 2.25 2.00 3.45
N ALA A 98 1.40 2.06 4.46
CA ALA A 98 0.83 3.28 4.98
C ALA A 98 0.71 3.18 6.50
N GLY A 99 1.13 4.22 7.21
CA GLY A 99 0.94 4.25 8.65
C GLY A 99 1.24 5.61 9.27
N LYS A 100 0.76 5.78 10.49
CA LYS A 100 1.03 6.95 11.34
C LYS A 100 2.14 6.62 12.36
N ALA A 101 2.76 7.66 12.93
CA ALA A 101 3.79 7.53 13.97
C ALA A 101 5.03 6.69 13.57
N LEU A 102 5.46 6.77 12.31
CA LEU A 102 6.68 6.11 11.83
C LEU A 102 7.95 6.91 12.19
N HIS A 103 9.08 6.21 12.34
CA HIS A 103 10.39 6.78 12.75
C HIS A 103 10.86 7.96 11.88
N THR A 104 10.42 8.01 10.62
CA THR A 104 10.68 9.12 9.72
C THR A 104 9.35 9.65 9.21
N LYS A 105 9.16 10.98 9.23
CA LYS A 105 8.07 11.64 8.50
C LYS A 105 8.31 11.45 7.00
N ARG A 106 7.87 10.32 6.44
CA ARG A 106 7.79 10.12 5.00
C ARG A 106 6.34 10.23 4.58
N TYR A 107 6.09 11.12 3.62
CA TYR A 107 4.84 11.16 2.86
C TYR A 107 4.69 9.81 2.12
N GLY A 108 3.43 9.41 1.81
CA GLY A 108 3.10 8.07 1.29
C GLY A 108 4.12 7.55 0.29
N THR A 109 4.79 6.44 0.62
CA THR A 109 5.89 5.89 -0.17
C THR A 109 5.42 4.66 -0.92
N PHE A 110 5.54 4.68 -2.24
CA PHE A 110 5.49 3.49 -3.07
C PHE A 110 6.88 2.89 -3.18
N SER A 111 7.00 1.60 -2.89
CA SER A 111 8.24 0.87 -3.08
C SER A 111 7.95 -0.28 -4.03
N LEU A 112 8.36 -0.11 -5.28
CA LEU A 112 8.39 -1.20 -6.23
C LEU A 112 9.67 -1.99 -6.00
N CYS A 113 9.55 -3.17 -5.42
CA CYS A 113 10.67 -4.09 -5.34
C CYS A 113 10.74 -4.85 -6.67
N LEU A 114 11.56 -4.36 -7.60
CA LEU A 114 11.90 -5.08 -8.82
C LEU A 114 12.94 -6.16 -8.47
N GLU A 115 12.60 -7.05 -7.55
CA GLU A 115 13.34 -8.28 -7.41
C GLU A 115 12.73 -9.22 -8.46
N LYS A 116 13.39 -9.29 -9.62
CA LYS A 116 13.14 -10.37 -10.55
C LYS A 116 13.40 -11.64 -9.74
N LEU A 117 12.34 -12.28 -9.23
CA LEU A 117 12.35 -13.66 -8.74
C LEU A 117 12.70 -14.53 -9.95
N ARG A 118 13.97 -14.45 -10.35
CA ARG A 118 14.63 -15.29 -11.34
C ARG A 118 15.09 -16.54 -10.60
N LEU A 119 14.15 -17.15 -9.89
CA LEU A 119 14.26 -18.41 -9.18
C LEU A 119 12.88 -19.02 -9.25
N LEU A 120 12.58 -19.62 -10.40
CA LEU A 120 12.04 -20.97 -10.52
C LEU A 120 12.10 -21.32 -12.01
N ASN A 121 13.01 -22.25 -12.31
CA ASN A 121 12.99 -23.06 -13.54
C ASN A 121 11.72 -23.91 -13.57
#